data_AF-A0A814X1J6-F1
#
_entry.id   AF-A0A814X1J6-F1
#
_cell.length_a   1.000
_cell.length_b   1.000
_cell.length_c   1.000
_cell.angle_alpha   90.00
_cell.angle_beta   90.00
_cell.angle_gamma   90.00
#
_symmetry.space_group_name_H-M   'P 1'
#
loop_
_entity.id
_entity.type
_entity.pdbx_description
1 polymer ?
#
loop_
_entity_poly.entity_id
_entity_poly.type
_entity_poly.pdbx_seq_one_letter_code
_entity_poly.pdbx_strand_id
1 'polypeptide(L)'
;MALGLACAGTGNREAIAVLEPMLNDAVNYVRQGVLIASALICIQHTEATCPKVKMFREHYMKVISDKHDDIMAKFGAILAHGILDAGGRNVTVSLLTRSGQNDTMSVVGLLVFTQFWYWFPFSLFLSLAFSPTCLVTLNQDLKMPNVDYISNAPPSVFAYPPALVDKKEEKKEKVETAVLSITAKQKKRDLEKKGEKTDEAVAMETDSDEKKVTTATTTDEDNKSKKDVDDKDKVTSVEKKDDSTALSNKKEKEPDSEILHNPTRVVKAQQRVLSLPKGSRYQPIKDITHAGILLVKDTHMNEPETLVELAKAGGPTKEEDLPEPPPPEPFEYRDE
;
A
#
# COMPACT_ATOMS: atom_id res chain seq x y z
N MET A 1 20.47 -10.68 -8.00
CA MET A 1 19.84 -11.66 -8.94
C MET A 1 19.64 -13.07 -8.38
N ALA A 2 20.67 -13.92 -8.17
CA ALA A 2 20.46 -15.35 -7.83
C ALA A 2 19.46 -15.62 -6.67
N LEU A 3 19.61 -14.92 -5.53
CA LEU A 3 18.66 -14.98 -4.41
C LEU A 3 17.23 -14.60 -4.81
N GLY A 4 17.08 -13.61 -5.70
CA GLY A 4 15.78 -13.14 -6.21
C GLY A 4 15.08 -14.14 -7.13
N LEU A 5 15.83 -15.01 -7.81
CA LEU A 5 15.27 -16.11 -8.60
C LEU A 5 14.91 -17.30 -7.70
N ALA A 6 15.82 -17.70 -6.82
CA ALA A 6 15.64 -18.86 -5.94
C ALA A 6 14.57 -18.66 -4.85
N CYS A 7 14.42 -17.43 -4.35
CA CYS A 7 13.41 -17.06 -3.35
C CYS A 7 12.23 -16.25 -3.95
N ALA A 8 12.00 -16.32 -5.26
CA ALA A 8 10.87 -15.65 -5.90
C ALA A 8 9.54 -16.07 -5.26
N GLY A 9 8.74 -15.09 -4.83
CA GLY A 9 7.45 -15.33 -4.20
C GLY A 9 7.47 -16.14 -2.89
N THR A 10 8.61 -16.28 -2.19
CA THR A 10 8.70 -16.99 -0.91
C THR A 10 8.79 -16.08 0.31
N GLY A 11 9.12 -14.79 0.15
CA GLY A 11 9.24 -13.84 1.25
C GLY A 11 10.34 -14.16 2.28
N ASN A 12 11.34 -15.00 1.95
CA ASN A 12 12.34 -15.44 2.94
C ASN A 12 13.10 -14.24 3.56
N ARG A 13 12.98 -14.12 4.89
CA ARG A 13 13.59 -13.07 5.71
C ARG A 13 15.12 -13.08 5.66
N GLU A 14 15.73 -14.27 5.52
CA GLU A 14 17.19 -14.43 5.43
C GLU A 14 17.73 -13.86 4.11
N ALA A 15 17.09 -14.22 2.98
CA ALA A 15 17.45 -13.70 1.67
C ALA A 15 17.28 -12.17 1.59
N ILE A 16 16.27 -11.62 2.27
CA ILE A 16 16.09 -10.17 2.40
C ILE A 16 17.21 -9.54 3.26
N ALA A 17 17.59 -10.16 4.38
CA ALA A 17 18.68 -9.66 5.23
C ALA A 17 20.05 -9.62 4.53
N VAL A 18 20.29 -10.52 3.56
CA VAL A 18 21.49 -10.48 2.71
C VAL A 18 21.43 -9.34 1.66
N LEU A 19 20.23 -8.99 1.17
CA LEU A 19 20.06 -7.92 0.18
C LEU A 19 20.13 -6.50 0.77
N GLU A 20 19.73 -6.31 2.04
CA GLU A 20 19.74 -5.00 2.72
C GLU A 20 21.09 -4.27 2.73
N PRO A 21 22.24 -4.88 3.09
CA PRO A 21 23.53 -4.18 3.02
C PRO A 21 23.93 -3.86 1.56
N MET A 22 23.61 -4.74 0.62
CA MET A 22 23.92 -4.56 -0.81
C MET A 22 23.12 -3.41 -1.46
N LEU A 23 22.05 -2.93 -0.83
CA LEU A 23 21.27 -1.79 -1.29
C LEU A 23 22.07 -0.47 -1.18
N ASN A 24 23.02 -0.41 -0.24
CA ASN A 24 23.91 0.73 -0.03
C ASN A 24 25.30 0.53 -0.66
N ASP A 25 25.46 -0.47 -1.54
CA ASP A 25 26.72 -0.73 -2.23
C ASP A 25 27.10 0.46 -3.13
N ALA A 26 28.38 0.79 -3.21
CA ALA A 26 28.88 1.90 -4.02
C ALA A 26 28.66 1.68 -5.53
N VAL A 27 28.52 0.43 -5.98
CA VAL A 27 28.48 0.05 -7.39
C VAL A 27 27.06 0.02 -7.95
N ASN A 28 26.83 0.84 -8.97
CA ASN A 28 25.51 1.13 -9.53
C ASN A 28 24.75 -0.11 -10.04
N TYR A 29 25.45 -1.05 -10.68
CA TYR A 29 24.85 -2.29 -11.18
C TYR A 29 24.52 -3.28 -10.04
N VAL A 30 25.21 -3.20 -8.89
CA VAL A 30 24.86 -3.98 -7.70
C VAL A 30 23.55 -3.46 -7.13
N ARG A 31 23.42 -2.14 -6.89
CA ARG A 31 22.16 -1.51 -6.44
C ARG A 31 20.98 -1.88 -7.35
N GLN A 32 21.15 -1.75 -8.67
CA GLN A 32 20.14 -2.17 -9.68
C GLN A 32 19.74 -3.65 -9.53
N GLY A 33 20.70 -4.57 -9.43
CA GLY A 33 20.46 -6.02 -9.30
C GLY A 33 19.95 -6.48 -7.93
N VAL A 34 20.00 -5.60 -6.92
CA VAL A 34 19.42 -5.78 -5.58
C VAL A 34 17.95 -5.33 -5.59
N LEU A 35 17.64 -4.14 -6.10
CA LEU A 35 16.27 -3.59 -6.20
C LEU A 35 15.32 -4.56 -6.92
N ILE A 36 15.76 -5.12 -8.05
CA ILE A 36 14.99 -6.11 -8.82
C ILE A 36 14.84 -7.42 -8.02
N ALA A 37 15.87 -7.86 -7.30
CA ALA A 37 15.82 -9.08 -6.50
C ALA A 37 14.90 -8.95 -5.28
N SER A 38 14.87 -7.81 -4.58
CA SER A 38 13.94 -7.57 -3.47
C SER A 38 12.49 -7.58 -3.92
N ALA A 39 12.19 -7.03 -5.11
CA ALA A 39 10.85 -7.08 -5.69
C ALA A 39 10.39 -8.52 -6.03
N LEU A 40 11.27 -9.34 -6.62
CA LEU A 40 10.95 -10.74 -6.96
C LEU A 40 10.69 -11.60 -5.71
N ILE A 41 11.44 -11.40 -4.62
CA ILE A 41 11.21 -12.12 -3.35
C ILE A 41 9.91 -11.66 -2.68
N CYS A 42 9.64 -10.35 -2.72
CA CYS A 42 8.49 -9.72 -2.06
C CYS A 42 7.21 -9.72 -2.89
N ILE A 43 7.19 -10.29 -4.10
CA ILE A 43 6.00 -10.28 -4.96
C ILE A 43 4.79 -10.91 -4.23
N GLN A 44 3.64 -10.27 -4.37
CA GLN A 44 2.38 -10.56 -3.66
C GLN A 44 2.37 -10.41 -2.13
N HIS A 45 3.51 -10.17 -1.48
CA HIS A 45 3.57 -10.07 -0.02
C HIS A 45 3.02 -8.74 0.51
N THR A 46 2.44 -8.81 1.70
CA THR A 46 1.78 -7.72 2.44
C THR A 46 2.64 -7.26 3.60
N GLU A 47 2.37 -6.06 4.15
CA GLU A 47 3.10 -5.56 5.33
C GLU A 47 2.96 -6.49 6.54
N ALA A 48 1.81 -7.19 6.66
CA ALA A 48 1.55 -8.19 7.69
C ALA A 48 2.39 -9.46 7.56
N THR A 49 2.71 -9.91 6.34
CA THR A 49 3.56 -11.09 6.11
C THR A 49 5.06 -10.74 6.15
N CYS A 50 5.44 -9.59 5.58
CA CYS A 50 6.80 -9.06 5.66
C CYS A 50 6.80 -7.52 5.75
N PRO A 51 7.06 -6.92 6.94
CA PRO A 51 7.08 -5.46 7.11
C PRO A 51 8.08 -4.72 6.20
N LYS A 52 9.15 -5.41 5.76
CA LYS A 52 10.18 -4.86 4.87
C LYS A 52 9.64 -4.52 3.46
N VAL A 53 8.47 -5.04 3.07
CA VAL A 53 7.78 -4.65 1.81
C VAL A 53 7.55 -3.13 1.76
N LYS A 54 7.20 -2.50 2.89
CA LYS A 54 6.99 -1.06 2.98
C LYS A 54 8.29 -0.27 2.78
N MET A 55 9.34 -0.66 3.51
CA MET A 55 10.70 -0.10 3.39
C MET A 55 11.19 -0.15 1.94
N PHE A 56 10.99 -1.26 1.23
CA PHE A 56 11.36 -1.37 -0.19
C PHE A 56 10.51 -0.45 -1.08
N ARG A 57 9.18 -0.35 -0.89
CA ARG A 57 8.32 0.58 -1.65
C ARG A 57 8.76 2.04 -1.48
N GLU A 58 9.02 2.46 -0.24
CA GLU A 58 9.50 3.80 0.09
C GLU A 58 10.88 4.07 -0.52
N HIS A 59 11.79 3.09 -0.47
CA HIS A 59 13.11 3.20 -1.08
C HIS A 59 13.04 3.28 -2.62
N TYR A 60 12.21 2.47 -3.29
CA TYR A 60 12.03 2.55 -4.74
C TYR A 60 11.52 3.95 -5.15
N MET A 61 10.51 4.46 -4.42
CA MET A 61 9.99 5.81 -4.65
C MET A 61 11.04 6.91 -4.39
N LYS A 62 11.94 6.73 -3.41
CA LYS A 62 13.06 7.65 -3.18
C LYS A 62 14.02 7.67 -4.37
N VAL A 63 14.53 6.52 -4.81
CA VAL A 63 15.50 6.40 -5.92
C VAL A 63 14.93 6.92 -7.25
N ILE A 64 13.62 6.74 -7.47
CA ILE A 64 12.91 7.29 -8.65
C ILE A 64 12.77 8.83 -8.55
N SER A 65 12.55 9.36 -7.34
CA SER A 65 12.33 10.81 -7.12
C SER A 65 13.62 11.63 -7.06
N ASP A 66 14.72 11.03 -6.58
CA ASP A 66 16.00 11.74 -6.41
C ASP A 66 16.63 12.04 -7.77
N LYS A 67 17.09 13.27 -8.01
CA LYS A 67 17.76 13.62 -9.26
C LYS A 67 19.21 13.10 -9.32
N HIS A 68 19.85 12.89 -8.17
CA HIS A 68 21.27 12.57 -8.05
C HIS A 68 21.59 11.08 -8.16
N ASP A 69 20.61 10.19 -7.98
CA ASP A 69 20.75 8.74 -8.19
C ASP A 69 21.05 8.39 -9.67
N ASP A 70 21.76 7.29 -9.90
CA ASP A 70 22.13 6.84 -11.24
C ASP A 70 20.94 6.37 -12.09
N ILE A 71 21.04 6.59 -13.40
CA ILE A 71 20.06 6.11 -14.40
C ILE A 71 19.85 4.59 -14.28
N MET A 72 20.91 3.84 -13.99
CA MET A 72 20.89 2.38 -13.79
C MET A 72 20.11 1.96 -12.53
N ALA A 73 20.32 2.67 -11.41
CA ALA A 73 19.58 2.43 -10.17
C ALA A 73 18.10 2.79 -10.33
N LYS A 74 17.80 3.89 -11.03
CA LYS A 74 16.43 4.31 -11.41
C LYS A 74 15.72 3.29 -12.28
N PHE A 75 16.36 2.78 -13.33
CA PHE A 75 15.81 1.70 -14.15
C PHE A 75 15.51 0.45 -13.31
N GLY A 76 16.42 0.08 -12.41
CA GLY A 76 16.20 -0.99 -11.42
C GLY A 76 15.01 -0.74 -10.50
N ALA A 77 14.85 0.48 -9.97
CA ALA A 77 13.76 0.87 -9.08
C ALA A 77 12.39 0.91 -9.79
N ILE A 78 12.34 1.39 -11.04
CA ILE A 78 11.12 1.41 -11.87
C ILE A 78 10.66 -0.04 -12.15
N LEU A 79 11.58 -0.92 -12.58
CA LEU A 79 11.26 -2.34 -12.76
C LEU A 79 10.83 -2.99 -11.44
N ALA A 80 11.56 -2.74 -10.35
CA ALA A 80 11.23 -3.29 -9.02
C ALA A 80 9.84 -2.88 -8.53
N HIS A 81 9.43 -1.63 -8.77
CA HIS A 81 8.10 -1.14 -8.44
C HIS A 81 7.02 -1.80 -9.32
N GLY A 82 7.24 -1.87 -10.64
CA GLY A 82 6.33 -2.52 -11.58
C GLY A 82 6.16 -4.02 -11.35
N ILE A 83 7.21 -4.72 -10.91
CA ILE A 83 7.17 -6.14 -10.52
C ILE A 83 6.32 -6.36 -9.28
N LEU A 84 6.47 -5.50 -8.28
CA LEU A 84 5.78 -5.64 -6.99
C LEU A 84 4.26 -5.42 -7.10
N ASP A 85 3.83 -4.61 -8.07
CA ASP A 85 2.42 -4.30 -8.37
C ASP A 85 1.90 -4.92 -9.68
N ALA A 86 2.68 -5.86 -10.26
CA ALA A 86 2.37 -6.53 -11.52
C ALA A 86 0.96 -7.16 -11.53
N GLY A 87 0.26 -7.05 -12.66
CA GLY A 87 -1.07 -7.63 -12.87
C GLY A 87 -2.09 -7.25 -11.80
N GLY A 88 -2.03 -6.02 -11.25
CA GLY A 88 -2.90 -5.59 -10.14
C GLY A 88 -2.64 -6.36 -8.85
N ARG A 89 -1.41 -6.85 -8.63
CA ARG A 89 -0.98 -7.75 -7.53
C ARG A 89 -1.57 -9.17 -7.59
N ASN A 90 -2.16 -9.56 -8.72
CA ASN A 90 -2.78 -10.88 -8.95
C ASN A 90 -1.89 -11.89 -9.67
N VAL A 91 -0.69 -11.51 -10.10
CA VAL A 91 0.33 -12.43 -10.62
C VAL A 91 1.47 -12.62 -9.62
N THR A 92 2.11 -13.78 -9.67
CA THR A 92 3.30 -14.14 -8.92
C THR A 92 4.39 -14.63 -9.87
N VAL A 93 5.64 -14.68 -9.39
CA VAL A 93 6.77 -15.25 -10.11
C VAL A 93 7.21 -16.51 -9.38
N SER A 94 7.27 -17.64 -10.08
CA SER A 94 7.66 -18.94 -9.52
C SER A 94 8.29 -19.83 -10.59
N LEU A 95 9.49 -20.36 -10.35
CA LEU A 95 10.13 -21.35 -11.21
C LEU A 95 9.41 -22.72 -11.19
N LEU A 96 8.56 -22.94 -10.18
CA LEU A 96 7.79 -24.16 -9.98
C LEU A 96 6.30 -23.89 -10.19
N THR A 97 5.65 -24.77 -10.96
CA THR A 97 4.19 -24.95 -10.96
C THR A 97 3.68 -25.31 -9.55
N ARG A 98 2.39 -25.11 -9.28
CA ARG A 98 1.79 -25.47 -7.98
C ARG A 98 1.78 -26.98 -7.70
N SER A 99 1.97 -27.82 -8.70
CA SER A 99 2.19 -29.28 -8.58
C SER A 99 3.65 -29.67 -8.34
N GLY A 100 4.58 -28.71 -8.24
CA GLY A 100 6.00 -28.96 -7.95
C GLY A 100 6.85 -29.32 -9.17
N GLN A 101 6.28 -29.35 -10.37
CA GLN A 101 7.03 -29.48 -11.62
C GLN A 101 7.65 -28.13 -12.02
N ASN A 102 8.80 -28.13 -12.68
CA ASN A 102 9.39 -26.90 -13.24
C ASN A 102 8.46 -26.30 -14.30
N ASP A 103 8.19 -25.00 -14.21
CA ASP A 103 7.54 -24.28 -15.31
C ASP A 103 8.59 -23.79 -16.32
N THR A 104 8.61 -24.39 -17.51
CA THR A 104 9.55 -24.01 -18.57
C THR A 104 9.32 -22.57 -19.05
N MET A 105 8.08 -22.06 -18.99
CA MET A 105 7.74 -20.71 -19.43
C MET A 105 8.36 -19.65 -18.49
N SER A 106 8.14 -19.80 -17.17
CA SER A 106 8.77 -18.95 -16.16
C SER A 106 10.30 -19.09 -16.11
N VAL A 107 10.84 -20.31 -16.27
CA VAL A 107 12.30 -20.54 -16.30
C VAL A 107 12.95 -19.82 -17.48
N VAL A 108 12.41 -19.95 -18.69
CA VAL A 108 12.95 -19.27 -19.88
C VAL A 108 12.75 -17.76 -19.81
N GLY A 109 11.57 -17.29 -19.37
CA GLY A 109 11.28 -15.88 -19.18
C GLY A 109 12.25 -15.19 -18.22
N LEU A 110 12.53 -15.82 -17.07
CA LEU A 110 13.50 -15.31 -16.10
C LEU A 110 14.95 -15.38 -16.60
N LEU A 111 15.33 -16.43 -17.33
CA LEU A 111 16.66 -16.54 -17.93
C LEU A 111 16.92 -15.39 -18.91
N VAL A 112 16.02 -15.18 -19.88
CA VAL A 112 16.13 -14.08 -20.85
C VAL A 112 16.08 -12.72 -20.15
N PHE A 113 15.19 -12.55 -19.16
CA PHE A 113 15.10 -11.33 -18.36
C PHE A 113 16.44 -10.95 -17.70
N THR A 114 17.21 -11.90 -17.14
CA THR A 114 18.50 -11.56 -16.51
C THR A 114 19.52 -10.90 -17.44
N GLN A 115 19.36 -11.05 -18.77
CA GLN A 115 20.30 -10.57 -19.77
C GLN A 115 19.94 -9.21 -20.39
N PHE A 116 19.05 -8.42 -19.75
CA PHE A 116 18.71 -7.05 -20.16
C PHE A 116 19.92 -6.11 -20.31
N TRP A 117 21.09 -6.44 -19.75
CA TRP A 117 22.33 -5.65 -19.75
C TRP A 117 22.83 -5.28 -21.15
N TYR A 118 22.73 -6.21 -22.10
CA TYR A 118 23.17 -5.99 -23.49
C TYR A 118 22.03 -5.55 -24.40
N TRP A 119 20.78 -5.81 -24.01
CA TRP A 119 19.59 -5.50 -24.82
C TRP A 119 18.38 -5.25 -23.90
N PHE A 120 18.13 -3.97 -23.60
CA PHE A 120 17.07 -3.56 -22.67
C PHE A 120 15.67 -4.17 -22.95
N PRO A 121 15.23 -4.38 -24.21
CA PRO A 121 13.96 -5.06 -24.50
C PRO A 121 13.81 -6.48 -23.93
N PHE A 122 14.89 -7.18 -23.56
CA PHE A 122 14.80 -8.47 -22.86
C PHE A 122 14.14 -8.37 -21.48
N SER A 123 14.05 -7.17 -20.90
CA SER A 123 13.25 -6.92 -19.68
C SER A 123 11.76 -7.29 -19.84
N LEU A 124 11.21 -7.26 -21.06
CA LEU A 124 9.81 -7.60 -21.36
C LEU A 124 9.50 -9.09 -21.21
N PHE A 125 10.50 -9.98 -21.26
CA PHE A 125 10.32 -11.44 -21.16
C PHE A 125 9.91 -11.90 -19.75
N LEU A 126 9.95 -11.01 -18.75
CA LEU A 126 9.38 -11.25 -17.42
C LEU A 126 7.86 -11.48 -17.47
N SER A 127 7.18 -10.99 -18.51
CA SER A 127 5.76 -11.29 -18.78
C SER A 127 5.47 -12.79 -18.83
N LEU A 128 6.40 -13.60 -19.33
CA LEU A 128 6.29 -15.06 -19.40
C LEU A 128 6.36 -15.74 -18.02
N ALA A 129 6.93 -15.06 -17.01
CA ALA A 129 7.10 -15.58 -15.66
C ALA A 129 5.99 -15.14 -14.69
N PHE A 130 5.00 -14.38 -15.17
CA PHE A 130 3.86 -13.93 -14.38
C PHE A 130 2.73 -14.97 -14.40
N SER A 131 2.75 -15.88 -13.42
CA SER A 131 1.66 -16.83 -13.18
C SER A 131 0.51 -16.18 -12.39
N PRO A 132 -0.74 -16.19 -12.87
CA PRO A 132 -1.89 -15.66 -12.11
C PRO A 132 -2.23 -16.54 -10.89
N THR A 133 -2.52 -15.90 -9.75
CA THR A 133 -2.88 -16.57 -8.50
C THR A 133 -4.35 -16.37 -8.15
N CYS A 134 -5.22 -16.83 -9.04
CA CYS A 134 -6.65 -16.88 -8.80
C CYS A 134 -7.09 -18.25 -8.25
N LEU A 135 -8.31 -18.28 -7.73
CA LEU A 135 -9.17 -19.44 -7.55
C LEU A 135 -10.40 -19.19 -8.41
N VAL A 136 -10.65 -20.09 -9.35
CA VAL A 136 -11.76 -20.04 -10.30
C VAL A 136 -12.41 -21.42 -10.30
N THR A 137 -13.65 -21.53 -9.83
CA THR A 137 -14.43 -22.76 -10.02
C THR A 137 -15.21 -22.76 -11.31
N LEU A 138 -15.26 -23.93 -11.93
CA LEU A 138 -16.08 -24.23 -13.11
C LEU A 138 -17.00 -25.42 -12.81
N ASN A 139 -18.23 -25.36 -13.31
CA ASN A 139 -19.18 -26.48 -13.31
C ASN A 139 -18.85 -27.49 -14.43
N GLN A 140 -19.73 -28.48 -14.65
CA GLN A 140 -19.56 -29.48 -15.72
C GLN A 140 -19.65 -28.87 -17.13
N ASP A 141 -20.39 -27.78 -17.30
CA ASP A 141 -20.53 -27.03 -18.57
C ASP A 141 -19.37 -26.05 -18.83
N LEU A 142 -18.33 -26.04 -18.00
CA LEU A 142 -17.23 -25.06 -18.02
C LEU A 142 -17.65 -23.59 -17.82
N LYS A 143 -18.80 -23.36 -17.19
CA LYS A 143 -19.31 -22.05 -16.74
C LYS A 143 -18.87 -21.79 -15.30
N MET A 144 -18.83 -20.52 -14.87
CA MET A 144 -18.44 -20.16 -13.49
C MET A 144 -19.68 -20.10 -12.57
N PRO A 145 -19.92 -21.08 -11.67
CA PRO A 145 -20.93 -20.92 -10.61
C PRO A 145 -20.49 -19.89 -9.57
N ASN A 146 -21.44 -19.18 -8.97
CA ASN A 146 -21.16 -18.40 -7.76
C ASN A 146 -20.92 -19.38 -6.59
N VAL A 147 -19.74 -19.31 -5.98
CA VAL A 147 -19.31 -20.21 -4.89
C VAL A 147 -18.55 -19.40 -3.84
N ASP A 148 -18.95 -19.56 -2.59
CA ASP A 148 -18.30 -18.95 -1.43
C ASP A 148 -17.20 -19.86 -0.85
N TYR A 149 -16.11 -19.25 -0.42
CA TYR A 149 -14.98 -19.89 0.27
C TYR A 149 -14.71 -19.18 1.59
N ILE A 150 -14.37 -19.95 2.63
CA ILE A 150 -13.97 -19.40 3.93
C ILE A 150 -12.45 -19.47 4.03
N SER A 151 -11.82 -18.29 4.01
CA SER A 151 -10.40 -18.11 4.30
C SER A 151 -10.23 -17.94 5.82
N ASN A 152 -9.65 -18.92 6.49
CA ASN A 152 -9.45 -18.91 7.96
C ASN A 152 -8.18 -18.12 8.33
N ALA A 153 -8.18 -16.83 8.00
CA ALA A 153 -7.14 -15.87 8.37
C ALA A 153 -7.71 -14.44 8.33
N PRO A 154 -7.17 -13.51 9.14
CA PRO A 154 -7.63 -12.12 9.15
C PRO A 154 -7.34 -11.39 7.83
N PRO A 155 -8.30 -10.62 7.29
CA PRO A 155 -8.20 -9.99 5.97
C PRO A 155 -6.91 -9.22 5.69
N SER A 156 -6.35 -8.45 6.64
CA SER A 156 -5.13 -7.65 6.40
C SER A 156 -3.87 -8.46 6.03
N VAL A 157 -3.88 -9.78 6.25
CA VAL A 157 -2.78 -10.67 5.83
C VAL A 157 -2.76 -10.85 4.32
N PHE A 158 -3.92 -10.86 3.65
CA PHE A 158 -4.05 -11.14 2.22
C PHE A 158 -4.69 -10.02 1.38
N ALA A 159 -5.29 -9.02 2.04
CA ALA A 159 -5.83 -7.82 1.41
C ALA A 159 -4.80 -7.15 0.48
N TYR A 160 -5.32 -6.49 -0.56
CA TYR A 160 -4.51 -5.57 -1.34
C TYR A 160 -4.05 -4.41 -0.44
N PRO A 161 -2.76 -4.05 -0.42
CA PRO A 161 -2.33 -2.77 0.15
C PRO A 161 -3.13 -1.63 -0.51
N PRO A 162 -3.36 -0.49 0.16
CA PRO A 162 -4.08 0.63 -0.45
C PRO A 162 -3.42 1.08 -1.75
N ALA A 163 -4.21 1.65 -2.65
CA ALA A 163 -3.69 2.34 -3.81
C ALA A 163 -2.85 3.56 -3.35
N LEU A 164 -1.80 3.90 -4.10
CA LEU A 164 -1.04 5.12 -3.85
C LEU A 164 -1.91 6.32 -4.23
N VAL A 165 -2.53 6.96 -3.24
CA VAL A 165 -3.27 8.20 -3.43
C VAL A 165 -2.28 9.31 -3.76
N ASP A 166 -2.51 10.03 -4.86
CA ASP A 166 -1.68 11.15 -5.28
C ASP A 166 -1.53 12.21 -4.19
N LYS A 167 -0.35 12.85 -4.12
CA LYS A 167 0.07 13.81 -3.08
C LYS A 167 -0.67 15.16 -3.12
N LYS A 168 -2.00 15.12 -2.96
CA LYS A 168 -2.91 16.27 -2.83
C LYS A 168 -3.13 16.69 -1.38
N GLU A 169 -2.90 15.81 -0.41
CA GLU A 169 -3.18 16.09 1.02
C GLU A 169 -1.99 16.72 1.75
N GLU A 170 -0.75 16.25 1.52
CA GLU A 170 0.47 16.93 2.00
C GLU A 170 0.50 18.43 1.67
N LYS A 171 -0.10 18.83 0.55
CA LYS A 171 -0.18 20.24 0.11
C LYS A 171 -1.17 21.09 0.91
N LYS A 172 -2.15 20.49 1.59
CA LYS A 172 -3.08 21.20 2.48
C LYS A 172 -2.45 21.43 3.84
N GLU A 173 -1.94 20.36 4.46
CA GLU A 173 -1.30 20.40 5.78
C GLU A 173 -0.10 21.36 5.83
N LYS A 174 0.71 21.40 4.76
CA LYS A 174 1.84 22.34 4.62
C LYS A 174 1.42 23.79 4.36
N VAL A 175 0.19 24.04 3.92
CA VAL A 175 -0.39 25.38 3.80
C VAL A 175 -0.99 25.83 5.13
N GLU A 176 -1.72 24.96 5.83
CA GLU A 176 -2.33 25.28 7.13
C GLU A 176 -1.28 25.58 8.20
N THR A 177 -0.20 24.78 8.28
CA THR A 177 0.95 25.04 9.16
C THR A 177 1.73 26.31 8.79
N ALA A 178 1.82 26.65 7.50
CA ALA A 178 2.38 27.92 7.04
C ALA A 178 1.51 29.12 7.44
N VAL A 179 0.18 29.02 7.27
CA VAL A 179 -0.76 30.07 7.70
C VAL A 179 -0.67 30.28 9.21
N LEU A 180 -0.72 29.22 10.02
CA LEU A 180 -0.64 29.33 11.49
C LEU A 180 0.67 29.99 11.94
N SER A 181 1.81 29.63 11.37
CA SER A 181 3.11 30.21 11.72
C SER A 181 3.27 31.67 11.24
N ILE A 182 2.69 32.03 10.09
CA ILE A 182 2.63 33.42 9.61
C ILE A 182 1.69 34.26 10.48
N THR A 183 0.48 33.79 10.77
CA THR A 183 -0.50 34.50 11.62
C THR A 183 0.00 34.67 13.06
N ALA A 184 0.69 33.69 13.64
CA ALA A 184 1.34 33.85 14.95
C ALA A 184 2.46 34.91 14.91
N LYS A 185 3.28 34.92 13.85
CA LYS A 185 4.37 35.89 13.67
C LYS A 185 3.87 37.31 13.34
N GLN A 186 2.73 37.44 12.67
CA GLN A 186 2.01 38.71 12.48
C GLN A 186 1.44 39.19 13.83
N LYS A 187 0.63 38.38 14.52
CA LYS A 187 0.07 38.74 15.84
C LYS A 187 1.16 39.16 16.84
N LYS A 188 2.33 38.50 16.85
CA LYS A 188 3.46 38.94 17.68
C LYS A 188 4.00 40.32 17.25
N ARG A 189 4.23 40.54 15.96
CA ARG A 189 4.67 41.84 15.42
C ARG A 189 3.65 42.96 15.60
N ASP A 190 2.36 42.65 15.59
CA ASP A 190 1.28 43.62 15.78
C ASP A 190 1.06 43.96 17.27
N LEU A 191 1.50 43.08 18.18
CA LEU A 191 1.65 43.38 19.62
C LEU A 191 2.91 44.23 19.86
N GLU A 192 4.05 43.85 19.29
CA GLU A 192 5.31 44.62 19.35
C GLU A 192 5.10 46.07 18.86
N LYS A 193 4.47 46.25 17.68
CA LYS A 193 4.12 47.57 17.12
C LYS A 193 3.03 48.35 17.86
N LYS A 194 2.24 47.70 18.71
CA LYS A 194 1.30 48.38 19.60
C LYS A 194 2.00 48.92 20.84
N GLY A 195 3.02 48.21 21.34
CA GLY A 195 3.91 48.74 22.38
C GLY A 195 4.69 49.98 21.92
N GLU A 196 5.15 50.02 20.66
CA GLU A 196 5.83 51.19 20.06
C GLU A 196 4.90 52.40 19.78
N LYS A 197 3.60 52.33 20.11
CA LYS A 197 2.61 53.37 19.76
C LYS A 197 1.75 53.87 20.93
N THR A 198 2.17 53.63 22.17
CA THR A 198 1.39 53.98 23.39
C THR A 198 2.08 54.99 24.32
N ASP A 199 2.91 55.88 23.77
CA ASP A 199 3.50 57.02 24.50
C ASP A 199 2.90 58.41 24.14
N GLU A 200 2.01 58.52 23.13
CA GLU A 200 1.35 59.78 22.79
C GLU A 200 -0.18 59.64 22.63
N ALA A 201 -0.90 60.54 23.31
CA ALA A 201 -2.36 60.82 23.28
C ALA A 201 -3.33 59.73 23.80
N VAL A 202 -4.02 60.05 24.91
CA VAL A 202 -5.19 59.33 25.44
C VAL A 202 -6.42 60.25 25.48
N ALA A 203 -7.47 59.88 24.74
CA ALA A 203 -8.88 60.26 24.92
C ALA A 203 -9.72 59.27 24.05
N MET A 204 -10.51 58.34 24.59
CA MET A 204 -11.68 58.43 25.48
C MET A 204 -12.96 58.88 24.76
N GLU A 205 -13.86 57.91 24.53
CA GLU A 205 -15.35 57.91 24.58
C GLU A 205 -15.78 56.47 24.15
N THR A 206 -16.30 55.57 25.00
CA THR A 206 -17.69 55.38 25.52
C THR A 206 -18.78 55.08 24.48
N ASP A 207 -19.73 54.16 24.67
CA ASP A 207 -19.86 52.94 25.53
C ASP A 207 -21.07 52.10 25.03
N SER A 208 -21.40 50.86 25.47
CA SER A 208 -20.80 49.89 26.41
C SER A 208 -20.37 48.61 25.64
N ASP A 209 -20.74 47.33 25.85
CA ASP A 209 -21.56 46.53 26.81
C ASP A 209 -21.20 45.02 26.52
N GLU A 210 -21.22 43.98 27.35
CA GLU A 210 -21.33 43.69 28.80
C GLU A 210 -20.64 42.27 28.99
N LYS A 211 -20.74 41.37 30.01
CA LYS A 211 -21.46 41.25 31.30
C LYS A 211 -20.60 40.54 32.37
N LYS A 212 -19.50 41.18 32.81
CA LYS A 212 -18.92 41.04 34.17
C LYS A 212 -18.15 39.72 34.48
N VAL A 213 -17.53 39.68 35.69
CA VAL A 213 -16.74 38.61 36.36
C VAL A 213 -15.24 38.54 35.96
N THR A 214 -14.22 38.64 36.85
CA THR A 214 -14.09 39.07 38.27
C THR A 214 -12.61 39.35 38.62
N THR A 215 -12.33 40.35 39.49
CA THR A 215 -11.09 40.57 40.30
C THR A 215 -9.72 40.71 39.58
N ALA A 216 -8.72 41.46 40.05
CA ALA A 216 -8.52 42.25 41.30
C ALA A 216 -8.03 43.69 40.93
N THR A 217 -7.32 44.55 41.69
CA THR A 217 -6.59 44.46 43.00
C THR A 217 -6.76 45.78 43.81
N THR A 218 -5.70 46.38 44.38
CA THR A 218 -5.77 47.45 45.42
C THR A 218 -4.59 48.43 45.42
N THR A 219 -4.90 49.73 45.53
CA THR A 219 -4.23 50.77 46.37
C THR A 219 -5.35 51.72 46.86
N ASP A 220 -5.24 52.60 47.87
CA ASP A 220 -4.12 53.17 48.65
C ASP A 220 -4.50 53.34 50.14
N GLU A 221 -3.50 53.60 51.01
CA GLU A 221 -3.52 54.12 52.41
C GLU A 221 -4.52 53.50 53.44
N ASP A 222 -4.17 53.16 54.70
CA ASP A 222 -3.26 53.79 55.67
C ASP A 222 -2.88 52.84 56.85
N ASN A 223 -1.85 53.22 57.62
CA ASN A 223 -1.54 52.90 59.04
C ASN A 223 -1.17 51.46 59.54
N LYS A 224 0.01 51.40 60.19
CA LYS A 224 0.41 50.59 61.39
C LYS A 224 0.66 49.05 61.33
N SER A 225 1.97 48.74 61.33
CA SER A 225 2.72 48.16 62.49
C SER A 225 3.20 46.68 62.52
N LYS A 226 4.51 46.55 62.82
CA LYS A 226 5.26 45.47 63.54
C LYS A 226 5.42 44.05 62.95
N LYS A 227 6.71 43.65 62.82
CA LYS A 227 7.33 42.31 63.06
C LYS A 227 6.92 41.16 62.09
N ASP A 228 7.69 40.09 61.87
CA ASP A 228 9.11 39.74 62.12
C ASP A 228 9.51 38.53 61.22
N VAL A 229 10.82 38.38 60.94
CA VAL A 229 11.60 37.10 60.84
C VAL A 229 11.03 35.86 60.10
N ASP A 230 11.54 35.64 58.88
CA ASP A 230 12.41 34.52 58.42
C ASP A 230 11.98 33.00 58.37
N ASP A 231 12.53 32.33 57.33
CA ASP A 231 12.94 30.92 57.16
C ASP A 231 11.97 29.68 57.17
N LYS A 232 12.37 28.71 56.31
CA LYS A 232 12.22 27.23 56.30
C LYS A 232 10.90 26.45 56.12
N ASP A 233 10.92 25.72 54.99
CA ASP A 233 10.56 24.29 54.78
C ASP A 233 9.85 23.48 55.87
N LYS A 234 8.80 22.74 55.45
CA LYS A 234 8.63 21.34 55.86
C LYS A 234 7.86 20.48 54.85
N VAL A 235 8.25 19.21 54.74
CA VAL A 235 7.76 18.22 53.76
C VAL A 235 6.94 17.10 54.42
N THR A 236 5.75 16.83 53.88
CA THR A 236 5.01 15.55 53.89
C THR A 236 4.01 15.59 52.71
N SER A 237 4.09 14.80 51.63
CA SER A 237 3.83 13.34 51.52
C SER A 237 2.37 12.99 51.89
N VAL A 238 1.52 12.29 51.11
CA VAL A 238 1.66 11.37 49.94
C VAL A 238 0.37 11.59 49.08
N GLU A 239 0.31 11.54 47.75
CA GLU A 239 0.47 10.39 46.83
C GLU A 239 1.03 10.78 45.44
N LYS A 240 1.73 9.82 44.81
CA LYS A 240 2.12 9.85 43.39
C LYS A 240 1.38 8.73 42.64
N LYS A 241 0.83 9.05 41.47
CA LYS A 241 0.73 8.13 40.34
C LYS A 241 1.08 8.85 39.04
N ASP A 242 2.37 8.88 38.74
CA ASP A 242 2.80 8.86 37.35
C ASP A 242 2.40 7.50 36.76
N ASP A 243 1.73 7.47 35.61
CA ASP A 243 2.11 6.53 34.54
C ASP A 243 1.67 7.05 33.17
N SER A 244 2.38 6.56 32.16
CA SER A 244 2.32 6.89 30.76
C SER A 244 1.11 6.27 30.04
N THR A 245 0.27 7.10 29.43
CA THR A 245 -0.59 6.65 28.31
C THR A 245 0.24 6.60 27.03
N ALA A 246 1.09 5.57 26.92
CA ALA A 246 1.81 5.25 25.70
C ALA A 246 0.83 4.93 24.54
N LEU A 247 1.30 5.02 23.29
CA LEU A 247 0.47 4.86 22.10
C LEU A 247 -0.08 3.43 21.96
N SER A 248 -1.23 3.13 22.57
CA SER A 248 -1.99 1.92 22.28
C SER A 248 -2.73 2.10 20.95
N ASN A 249 -2.01 1.89 19.85
CA ASN A 249 -2.58 1.89 18.50
C ASN A 249 -3.46 0.64 18.33
N LYS A 250 -4.67 0.67 18.92
CA LYS A 250 -5.66 -0.39 18.86
C LYS A 250 -6.19 -0.49 17.43
N LYS A 251 -5.51 -1.27 16.60
CA LYS A 251 -6.20 -1.95 15.51
C LYS A 251 -7.41 -2.65 16.09
N GLU A 252 -8.57 -2.45 15.49
CA GLU A 252 -9.76 -3.24 15.80
C GLU A 252 -9.46 -4.71 15.55
N LYS A 253 -10.13 -5.62 16.27
CA LYS A 253 -9.98 -7.05 16.00
C LYS A 253 -10.66 -7.35 14.68
N GLU A 254 -9.86 -7.40 13.61
CA GLU A 254 -10.27 -7.94 12.31
C GLU A 254 -10.89 -9.34 12.50
N PRO A 255 -11.91 -9.71 11.71
CA PRO A 255 -12.52 -11.03 11.82
C PRO A 255 -11.50 -12.12 11.50
N ASP A 256 -11.46 -13.19 12.29
CA ASP A 256 -10.51 -14.30 12.12
C ASP A 256 -10.72 -15.11 10.82
N SER A 257 -11.82 -14.84 10.09
CA SER A 257 -12.11 -15.44 8.79
C SER A 257 -12.79 -14.47 7.81
N GLU A 258 -12.55 -14.70 6.52
CA GLU A 258 -13.04 -13.90 5.39
C GLU A 258 -13.84 -14.80 4.42
N ILE A 259 -14.97 -14.30 3.90
CA ILE A 259 -15.76 -15.00 2.87
C ILE A 259 -15.40 -14.46 1.48
N LEU A 260 -14.75 -15.29 0.68
CA LEU A 260 -14.29 -14.97 -0.67
C LEU A 260 -15.23 -15.59 -1.72
N HIS A 261 -15.58 -14.85 -2.75
CA HIS A 261 -16.55 -15.26 -3.77
C HIS A 261 -15.84 -15.65 -5.08
N ASN A 262 -16.36 -16.61 -5.85
CA ASN A 262 -15.81 -16.99 -7.16
C ASN A 262 -16.01 -15.87 -8.22
N PRO A 263 -15.00 -15.45 -9.00
CA PRO A 263 -13.57 -15.76 -8.91
C PRO A 263 -12.82 -14.82 -7.95
N THR A 264 -11.83 -15.36 -7.22
CA THR A 264 -11.07 -14.62 -6.19
C THR A 264 -9.55 -14.76 -6.34
N ARG A 265 -8.78 -13.82 -5.79
CA ARG A 265 -7.32 -13.88 -5.64
C ARG A 265 -6.97 -14.78 -4.45
N VAL A 266 -6.08 -15.75 -4.64
CA VAL A 266 -5.61 -16.63 -3.56
C VAL A 266 -4.09 -16.82 -3.60
N VAL A 267 -3.40 -16.21 -2.64
CA VAL A 267 -1.94 -16.30 -2.49
C VAL A 267 -1.51 -17.71 -2.04
N LYS A 268 -0.30 -18.15 -2.42
CA LYS A 268 0.24 -19.51 -2.11
C LYS A 268 0.22 -19.88 -0.61
N ALA A 269 0.31 -18.90 0.29
CA ALA A 269 0.15 -19.12 1.73
C ALA A 269 -1.33 -19.30 2.14
N GLN A 270 -2.24 -18.51 1.55
CA GLN A 270 -3.68 -18.53 1.79
C GLN A 270 -4.33 -19.87 1.38
N GLN A 271 -3.78 -20.53 0.37
CA GLN A 271 -4.21 -21.87 -0.09
C GLN A 271 -4.25 -22.93 1.03
N ARG A 272 -3.51 -22.74 2.13
CA ARG A 272 -3.47 -23.65 3.28
C ARG A 272 -4.57 -23.39 4.33
N VAL A 273 -5.21 -22.23 4.30
CA VAL A 273 -6.25 -21.81 5.26
C VAL A 273 -7.64 -21.70 4.61
N LEU A 274 -7.75 -21.97 3.31
CA LEU A 274 -9.05 -22.06 2.62
C LEU A 274 -9.83 -23.31 3.01
N SER A 275 -11.14 -23.13 3.12
CA SER A 275 -12.13 -24.18 3.36
C SER A 275 -13.44 -23.84 2.64
N LEU A 276 -14.26 -24.84 2.36
CA LEU A 276 -15.62 -24.62 1.85
C LEU A 276 -16.62 -24.52 3.02
N PRO A 277 -17.69 -23.72 2.88
CA PRO A 277 -18.84 -23.78 3.77
C PRO A 277 -19.39 -25.21 3.90
N LYS A 278 -19.65 -25.64 5.14
CA LYS A 278 -20.24 -26.95 5.43
C LYS A 278 -21.67 -26.99 4.88
N GLY A 279 -21.91 -27.83 3.88
CA GLY A 279 -23.21 -27.91 3.18
C GLY A 279 -23.29 -27.08 1.88
N SER A 280 -22.17 -26.62 1.33
CA SER A 280 -22.16 -26.02 -0.02
C SER A 280 -22.71 -26.99 -1.08
N ARG A 281 -23.55 -26.45 -1.99
CA ARG A 281 -24.09 -27.13 -3.18
C ARG A 281 -23.01 -27.66 -4.15
N TYR A 282 -21.84 -27.03 -4.13
CA TYR A 282 -20.74 -27.34 -5.05
C TYR A 282 -19.62 -28.10 -4.35
N GLN A 283 -19.49 -29.39 -4.63
CA GLN A 283 -18.43 -30.25 -4.11
C GLN A 283 -17.24 -30.30 -5.09
N PRO A 284 -16.02 -29.91 -4.71
CA PRO A 284 -14.88 -29.90 -5.60
C PRO A 284 -14.36 -31.32 -5.85
N ILE A 285 -13.97 -31.60 -7.09
CA ILE A 285 -13.41 -32.91 -7.49
C ILE A 285 -11.96 -33.08 -6.97
N LYS A 286 -11.31 -31.97 -6.60
CA LYS A 286 -9.92 -31.93 -6.10
C LYS A 286 -9.81 -30.89 -4.98
N ASP A 287 -8.93 -31.13 -4.01
CA ASP A 287 -8.76 -30.27 -2.83
C ASP A 287 -8.60 -28.78 -3.17
N ILE A 288 -9.25 -27.92 -2.38
CA ILE A 288 -9.21 -26.45 -2.55
C ILE A 288 -7.77 -25.91 -2.46
N THR A 289 -6.92 -26.58 -1.66
CA THR A 289 -5.49 -26.32 -1.53
C THR A 289 -4.74 -26.36 -2.87
N HIS A 290 -5.24 -27.14 -3.84
CA HIS A 290 -4.70 -27.22 -5.19
C HIS A 290 -5.16 -26.11 -6.13
N ALA A 291 -6.07 -25.21 -5.71
CA ALA A 291 -6.42 -23.88 -6.24
C ALA A 291 -6.44 -23.68 -7.78
N GLY A 292 -6.37 -22.44 -8.27
CA GLY A 292 -6.45 -22.14 -9.71
C GLY A 292 -7.81 -22.51 -10.28
N ILE A 293 -7.83 -23.11 -11.47
CA ILE A 293 -9.04 -23.69 -12.05
C ILE A 293 -9.37 -25.00 -11.31
N LEU A 294 -10.51 -25.04 -10.63
CA LEU A 294 -11.06 -26.24 -9.99
C LEU A 294 -12.41 -26.61 -10.62
N LEU A 295 -12.59 -27.89 -10.89
CA LEU A 295 -13.90 -28.43 -11.30
C LEU A 295 -14.72 -28.77 -10.05
N VAL A 296 -15.94 -28.25 -9.99
CA VAL A 296 -16.94 -28.61 -8.99
C VAL A 296 -18.06 -29.46 -9.59
N LYS A 297 -18.53 -30.41 -8.81
CA LYS A 297 -19.75 -31.17 -9.05
C LYS A 297 -20.88 -30.53 -8.25
N ASP A 298 -21.94 -30.13 -8.94
CA ASP A 298 -23.21 -29.78 -8.32
C ASP A 298 -23.87 -31.04 -7.70
N THR A 299 -24.38 -30.92 -6.48
CA THR A 299 -25.20 -31.94 -5.79
C THR A 299 -26.70 -31.69 -5.89
N HIS A 300 -27.15 -30.49 -6.28
CA HIS A 300 -28.56 -30.07 -6.36
C HIS A 300 -28.99 -29.71 -7.79
N MET A 301 -28.86 -30.69 -8.70
CA MET A 301 -29.17 -30.60 -10.15
C MET A 301 -30.60 -30.13 -10.50
N ASN A 302 -31.52 -30.06 -9.53
CA ASN A 302 -32.90 -29.61 -9.73
C ASN A 302 -33.11 -28.10 -9.56
N GLU A 303 -32.12 -27.36 -9.06
CA GLU A 303 -32.20 -25.91 -8.88
C GLU A 303 -31.42 -25.18 -10.00
N PRO A 304 -31.88 -24.01 -10.49
CA PRO A 304 -31.08 -23.22 -11.42
C PRO A 304 -29.74 -22.82 -10.77
N GLU A 305 -28.65 -22.85 -11.54
CA GLU A 305 -27.34 -22.38 -11.07
C GLU A 305 -27.26 -20.84 -11.17
N THR A 306 -26.89 -20.17 -10.08
CA THR A 306 -26.46 -18.77 -10.13
C THR A 306 -25.06 -18.71 -10.73
N LEU A 307 -24.97 -18.42 -12.03
CA LEU A 307 -23.71 -18.28 -12.75
C LEU A 307 -23.19 -16.85 -12.69
N VAL A 308 -21.87 -16.70 -12.58
CA VAL A 308 -21.17 -15.43 -12.78
C VAL A 308 -21.00 -15.22 -14.28
N GLU A 309 -21.39 -14.06 -14.79
CA GLU A 309 -21.22 -13.73 -16.21
C GLU A 309 -19.75 -13.79 -16.61
N LEU A 310 -19.47 -14.54 -17.67
CA LEU A 310 -18.14 -14.59 -18.29
C LEU A 310 -17.87 -13.27 -19.00
N ALA A 311 -17.19 -12.35 -18.29
CA ALA A 311 -16.54 -11.21 -18.92
C ALA A 311 -15.63 -11.74 -20.06
N LYS A 312 -15.97 -11.43 -21.32
CA LYS A 312 -15.18 -11.85 -22.48
C LYS A 312 -13.74 -11.38 -22.28
N ALA A 313 -12.80 -12.33 -22.17
CA ALA A 313 -11.40 -12.03 -21.89
C ALA A 313 -10.73 -11.35 -23.09
N GLY A 314 -10.78 -10.02 -23.11
CA GLY A 314 -10.23 -9.17 -24.17
C GLY A 314 -10.63 -7.71 -23.95
N GLY A 315 -10.07 -6.81 -24.78
CA GLY A 315 -10.58 -5.44 -24.93
C GLY A 315 -12.01 -5.41 -25.50
N PRO A 316 -12.55 -4.22 -25.84
CA PRO A 316 -13.97 -4.01 -26.16
C PRO A 316 -14.46 -4.84 -27.36
N THR A 317 -14.86 -6.09 -27.06
CA THR A 317 -15.09 -7.18 -28.01
C THR A 317 -13.81 -7.66 -28.71
N LYS A 318 -13.73 -8.96 -29.00
CA LYS A 318 -12.95 -9.41 -30.15
C LYS A 318 -13.76 -9.00 -31.38
N GLU A 319 -13.18 -8.20 -32.27
CA GLU A 319 -13.81 -7.72 -33.50
C GLU A 319 -13.90 -8.83 -34.58
N GLU A 320 -14.23 -10.05 -34.18
CA GLU A 320 -14.28 -11.25 -35.04
C GLU A 320 -15.45 -11.28 -36.03
N ASP A 321 -16.33 -10.28 -35.97
CA ASP A 321 -17.45 -10.04 -36.89
C ASP A 321 -17.43 -8.63 -37.53
N LEU A 322 -16.38 -7.84 -37.34
CA LEU A 322 -16.15 -6.65 -38.18
C LEU A 322 -15.40 -7.11 -39.44
N PRO A 323 -15.95 -6.88 -40.65
CA PRO A 323 -15.19 -7.13 -41.87
C PRO A 323 -13.95 -6.24 -41.89
N GLU A 324 -12.84 -6.76 -42.42
CA GLU A 324 -11.61 -5.98 -42.58
C GLU A 324 -11.94 -4.64 -43.26
N PRO A 325 -11.43 -3.50 -42.75
CA PRO A 325 -11.72 -2.20 -43.35
C PRO A 325 -11.28 -2.24 -44.82
N PRO A 326 -12.18 -1.90 -45.77
CA PRO A 326 -11.90 -2.08 -47.18
C PRO A 326 -10.62 -1.31 -47.56
N PRO A 327 -9.80 -1.84 -48.49
CA PRO A 327 -8.60 -1.15 -48.93
C PRO A 327 -8.98 0.26 -49.42
N PRO A 328 -8.15 1.29 -49.12
CA PRO A 328 -8.47 2.66 -49.49
C PRO A 328 -8.71 2.74 -51.00
N GLU A 329 -9.74 3.48 -51.39
CA GLU A 329 -10.11 3.65 -52.79
C GLU A 329 -8.92 4.18 -53.60
N PRO A 330 -8.74 3.75 -54.86
CA PRO A 330 -7.63 4.21 -55.69
C PRO A 330 -7.58 5.74 -55.74
N PHE A 331 -6.38 6.30 -55.61
CA PHE A 331 -6.20 7.75 -55.61
C PHE A 331 -6.62 8.34 -56.96
N GLU A 332 -7.84 8.87 -57.04
CA GLU A 332 -8.32 9.64 -58.17
C GLU A 332 -7.59 10.99 -58.20
N TYR A 333 -6.76 11.18 -59.21
CA TYR A 333 -6.32 12.52 -59.59
C TYR A 333 -7.55 13.29 -60.05
N ARG A 334 -7.87 14.38 -59.35
CA ARG A 334 -8.75 15.40 -59.91
C ARG A 334 -7.96 16.17 -60.96
N ASP A 335 -8.32 15.99 -62.22
CA ASP A 335 -8.06 17.01 -63.24
C ASP A 335 -8.76 18.32 -62.80
N GLU A 336 -8.12 19.46 -63.10
CA GLU A 336 -8.30 20.75 -62.39
C GLU A 336 -9.73 21.34 -62.34
#